data_AF-A0A842UXQ9-F1
#
_entry.id   AF-A0A842UXQ9-F1
#
_cell.length_a   1.000
_cell.length_b   1.000
_cell.length_c   1.000
_cell.angle_alpha   90.00
_cell.angle_beta   90.00
_cell.angle_gamma   90.00
#
_symmetry.space_group_name_H-M   'P 1'
#
loop_
_entity.id
_entity.type
_entity.pdbx_description
1 polymer ?
#
loop_
_entity_poly.entity_id
_entity_poly.type
_entity_poly.pdbx_seq_one_letter_code
_entity_poly.pdbx_strand_id
1 'polypeptide(L)'
;MTAGSKRLILYGFYNKKFKAAYPNFDSLSDREKKKIVEKLDDKKAEGFADHEIFEAEKDQMVVQDYPKPLNRYFVWYESPHESIEPIYFFCLNQLAEWGFPKVFKITDIFTAAEHSSFWGAATARLGLAADKVSQYMATIGQFIRKDLFQLVRDIRWIDERIKYHEDARKGNVSAEITLKGIWTDLVDGVVQGQRVSPNIFQLATQLQYTTLPDWFFQLHPQKTEEIDDMVNKLETTRVVKDLLRRKLEQYLVWREENYKELKQRRMFEVKYLRQNYNVIRMYVTWLKPYLKQIERLSADVSKLSSADLIAAFEGSLVEIEVLGVKIAEGNSKYYTCMLETFFYRARPSMPYTAETPGYHRGPIHVGQARISWRAYSWTMDEIQNFIRMKEKEDLELLKNIDASIKQTLDAIGDDLEEYLKQAGEEFEPKEEETKKPSKPSVFEPFEAVGKGFKDLFGSFVPLSIKKPAVKKPTKADLAKWVQEEKKAGKEAKSLLFKNYKIFKKAHKMLTW
;
A
#
# COMPACT_ATOMS: atom_id res chain seq x y z
N MET A 1 17.75 -18.29 9.70
CA MET A 1 16.48 -18.87 10.18
C MET A 1 15.73 -17.97 11.18
N THR A 2 16.30 -16.84 11.65
CA THR A 2 15.73 -16.03 12.74
C THR A 2 14.54 -15.13 12.35
N ALA A 3 14.41 -14.77 11.08
CA ALA A 3 13.26 -13.99 10.59
C ALA A 3 11.95 -14.81 10.60
N GLY A 4 12.01 -16.13 10.43
CA GLY A 4 10.83 -17.00 10.44
C GLY A 4 10.18 -17.11 11.82
N SER A 5 10.99 -17.24 12.88
CA SER A 5 10.52 -17.32 14.27
C SER A 5 9.78 -16.07 14.73
N LYS A 6 10.33 -14.88 14.42
CA LYS A 6 9.69 -13.60 14.73
C LYS A 6 8.36 -13.45 13.98
N ARG A 7 8.30 -13.88 12.71
CA ARG A 7 7.08 -13.87 11.90
C ARG A 7 6.01 -14.79 12.50
N LEU A 8 6.34 -16.02 12.86
CA LEU A 8 5.39 -16.95 13.50
C LEU A 8 4.76 -16.36 14.77
N ILE A 9 5.57 -15.76 15.65
CA ILE A 9 5.07 -15.13 16.88
C ILE A 9 4.15 -13.96 16.56
N LEU A 10 4.52 -13.09 15.61
CA LEU A 10 3.72 -11.92 15.22
C LEU A 10 2.30 -12.31 14.79
N TYR A 11 2.17 -13.43 14.07
CA TYR A 11 0.90 -13.92 13.54
C TYR A 11 0.15 -14.88 14.48
N GLY A 12 0.65 -15.06 15.71
CA GLY A 12 -0.05 -15.80 16.77
C GLY A 12 0.38 -17.27 16.91
N PHE A 13 1.40 -17.71 16.20
CA PHE A 13 1.93 -19.08 16.29
C PHE A 13 3.09 -19.14 17.29
N TYR A 14 2.74 -19.22 18.57
CA TYR A 14 3.70 -19.24 19.67
C TYR A 14 3.37 -20.32 20.69
N ASN A 15 4.39 -20.78 21.40
CA ASN A 15 4.26 -21.88 22.35
C ASN A 15 3.67 -21.44 23.71
N LYS A 16 3.37 -22.42 24.56
CA LYS A 16 2.83 -22.17 25.92
C LYS A 16 3.76 -21.30 26.80
N LYS A 17 5.07 -21.34 26.57
CA LYS A 17 6.05 -20.52 27.31
C LYS A 17 5.91 -19.05 26.96
N PHE A 18 5.69 -18.73 25.69
CA PHE A 18 5.42 -17.35 25.27
C PHE A 18 4.09 -16.84 25.84
N LYS A 19 3.04 -17.67 25.82
CA LYS A 19 1.74 -17.31 26.41
C LYS A 19 1.82 -17.01 27.91
N ALA A 20 2.68 -17.74 28.62
CA ALA A 20 2.96 -17.47 30.04
C ALA A 20 3.74 -16.17 30.26
N ALA A 21 4.67 -15.84 29.35
CA ALA A 21 5.45 -14.61 29.42
C ALA A 21 4.67 -13.35 29.00
N TYR A 22 3.74 -13.49 28.04
CA TYR A 22 2.94 -12.40 27.48
C TYR A 22 1.44 -12.78 27.40
N PRO A 23 0.72 -12.83 28.53
CA PRO A 23 -0.67 -13.31 28.58
C PRO A 23 -1.67 -12.43 27.82
N ASN A 24 -1.34 -11.15 27.58
CA ASN A 24 -2.21 -10.20 26.87
C ASN A 24 -1.86 -10.05 25.38
N PHE A 25 -0.93 -10.85 24.84
CA PHE A 25 -0.41 -10.66 23.49
C PHE A 25 -1.49 -10.71 22.40
N ASP A 26 -2.52 -11.55 22.56
CA ASP A 26 -3.60 -11.68 21.57
C ASP A 26 -4.47 -10.42 21.48
N SER A 27 -4.64 -9.71 22.60
CA SER A 27 -5.45 -8.50 22.72
C SER A 27 -4.72 -7.20 22.36
N LEU A 28 -3.40 -7.24 22.18
CA LEU A 28 -2.60 -6.08 21.80
C LEU A 28 -2.85 -5.68 20.34
N SER A 29 -2.67 -4.39 20.04
CA SER A 29 -2.67 -3.89 18.67
C SER A 29 -1.50 -4.47 17.86
N ASP A 30 -1.64 -4.59 16.54
CA ASP A 30 -0.58 -5.14 15.67
C ASP A 30 0.76 -4.37 15.81
N ARG A 31 0.70 -3.07 16.16
CA ARG A 31 1.88 -2.24 16.44
C ARG A 31 2.62 -2.68 17.71
N GLU A 32 1.89 -2.98 18.78
CA GLU A 32 2.46 -3.43 20.05
C GLU A 32 3.03 -4.84 19.93
N LYS A 33 2.36 -5.72 19.18
CA LYS A 33 2.87 -7.06 18.88
C LYS A 33 4.21 -6.99 18.14
N LYS A 34 4.33 -6.15 17.10
CA LYS A 34 5.59 -5.94 16.37
C LYS A 34 6.71 -5.43 17.28
N LYS A 35 6.43 -4.44 18.13
CA LYS A 35 7.42 -3.89 19.07
C LYS A 35 7.94 -4.94 20.06
N ILE A 36 7.09 -5.84 20.53
CA ILE A 36 7.50 -6.94 21.41
C ILE A 36 8.34 -7.96 20.64
N VAL A 37 7.94 -8.30 19.42
CA VAL A 37 8.63 -9.24 18.54
C VAL A 37 9.99 -8.73 18.06
N GLU A 38 10.12 -7.43 17.77
CA GLU A 38 11.39 -6.82 17.35
C GLU A 38 12.39 -6.71 18.50
N LYS A 39 11.91 -6.50 19.73
CA LYS A 39 12.74 -6.46 20.95
C LYS A 39 13.16 -7.84 21.44
N LEU A 40 12.60 -8.91 20.89
CA LEU A 40 12.99 -10.26 21.24
C LEU A 40 14.33 -10.60 20.58
N ASP A 41 15.28 -11.00 21.42
CA ASP A 41 16.52 -11.62 20.99
C ASP A 41 16.23 -12.88 20.17
N ASP A 42 17.03 -13.14 19.14
CA ASP A 42 16.77 -14.15 18.13
C ASP A 42 16.64 -15.55 18.73
N LYS A 43 17.50 -15.88 19.70
CA LYS A 43 17.45 -17.17 20.43
C LYS A 43 16.18 -17.32 21.28
N LYS A 44 15.66 -16.21 21.82
CA LYS A 44 14.41 -16.23 22.58
C LYS A 44 13.22 -16.34 21.64
N ALA A 45 13.26 -15.71 20.46
CA ALA A 45 12.23 -15.83 19.45
C ALA A 45 12.10 -17.28 18.93
N GLU A 46 13.22 -17.95 18.62
CA GLU A 46 13.22 -19.38 18.26
C GLU A 46 12.63 -20.26 19.37
N GLY A 47 12.97 -19.97 20.63
CA GLY A 47 12.44 -20.70 21.79
C GLY A 47 10.98 -20.39 22.14
N PHE A 48 10.37 -19.36 21.55
CA PHE A 48 8.98 -18.95 21.78
C PHE A 48 8.04 -19.26 20.62
N ALA A 49 8.54 -19.31 19.40
CA ALA A 49 7.78 -19.70 18.22
C ALA A 49 7.39 -21.19 18.27
N ASP A 50 6.20 -21.52 17.76
CA ASP A 50 5.74 -22.91 17.68
C ASP A 50 6.22 -23.56 16.36
N HIS A 51 7.54 -23.74 16.26
CA HIS A 51 8.15 -24.30 15.06
C HIS A 51 7.81 -25.79 14.87
N GLU A 52 7.60 -26.16 13.62
CA GLU A 52 7.74 -27.54 13.19
C GLU A 52 9.21 -27.98 13.28
N ILE A 53 9.46 -29.12 13.91
CA ILE A 53 10.77 -29.78 13.91
C ILE A 53 10.63 -31.06 13.09
N PHE A 54 11.50 -31.24 12.10
CA PHE A 54 11.46 -32.36 11.18
C PHE A 54 12.84 -33.00 11.06
N GLU A 55 12.87 -34.33 11.08
CA GLU A 55 14.07 -35.11 10.79
C GLU A 55 14.33 -35.10 9.28
N ALA A 56 15.27 -34.27 8.82
CA ALA A 56 15.57 -34.11 7.40
C ALA A 56 16.36 -35.30 6.84
N GLU A 57 17.32 -35.78 7.63
CA GLU A 57 18.09 -36.99 7.44
C GLU A 57 18.13 -37.76 8.75
N LYS A 58 18.52 -39.04 8.72
CA LYS A 58 18.60 -39.88 9.92
C LYS A 58 19.36 -39.17 11.04
N ASP A 59 18.71 -38.99 12.17
CA ASP A 59 19.20 -38.31 13.38
C ASP A 59 19.47 -36.78 13.24
N GLN A 60 19.07 -36.14 12.14
CA GLN A 60 19.23 -34.70 11.91
C GLN A 60 17.91 -33.95 11.97
N MET A 61 17.66 -33.29 13.12
CA MET A 61 16.48 -32.45 13.33
C MET A 61 16.69 -31.04 12.77
N VAL A 62 15.80 -30.61 11.88
CA VAL A 62 15.78 -29.27 11.28
C VAL A 62 14.52 -28.54 11.72
N VAL A 63 14.70 -27.30 12.16
CA VAL A 63 13.60 -26.37 12.50
C VAL A 63 13.07 -25.76 11.20
N GLN A 64 11.76 -25.83 11.02
CA GLN A 64 11.06 -25.31 9.84
C GLN A 64 10.31 -24.02 10.18
N ASP A 65 10.13 -23.15 9.19
CA ASP A 65 9.39 -21.88 9.33
C ASP A 65 7.85 -22.05 9.33
N TYR A 66 7.37 -23.29 9.50
CA TYR A 66 5.96 -23.62 9.60
C TYR A 66 5.51 -23.78 11.06
N PRO A 67 4.24 -23.46 11.37
CA PRO A 67 3.66 -23.79 12.65
C PRO A 67 3.62 -25.31 12.84
N LYS A 68 3.73 -25.76 14.10
CA LYS A 68 3.76 -27.17 14.47
C LYS A 68 2.49 -27.92 13.99
N PRO A 69 2.61 -28.92 13.10
CA PRO A 69 1.46 -29.66 12.62
C PRO A 69 0.97 -30.70 13.62
N LEU A 70 -0.31 -31.06 13.54
CA LEU A 70 -0.90 -32.15 14.33
C LEU A 70 -0.39 -33.52 13.89
N ASN A 71 -0.17 -33.66 12.58
CA ASN A 71 0.43 -34.81 11.93
C ASN A 71 1.00 -34.38 10.57
N ARG A 72 2.03 -35.08 10.11
CA ARG A 72 2.66 -34.83 8.82
C ARG A 72 2.97 -36.14 8.11
N TYR A 73 2.74 -36.15 6.80
CA TYR A 73 3.27 -37.18 5.91
C TYR A 73 4.03 -36.52 4.78
N PHE A 74 5.01 -37.22 4.23
CA PHE A 74 5.71 -36.80 3.01
C PHE A 74 5.95 -38.00 2.10
N VAL A 75 5.98 -37.75 0.79
CA VAL A 75 6.35 -38.72 -0.24
C VAL A 75 7.33 -38.06 -1.18
N TRP A 76 8.36 -38.82 -1.55
CA TRP A 76 9.19 -38.55 -2.71
C TRP A 76 8.67 -39.40 -3.86
N TYR A 77 8.22 -38.75 -4.92
CA TYR A 77 7.72 -39.39 -6.11
C TYR A 77 8.52 -38.90 -7.31
N GLU A 78 9.20 -39.81 -7.98
CA GLU A 78 9.95 -39.52 -9.21
C GLU A 78 9.37 -40.40 -10.30
N SER A 79 8.90 -39.77 -11.38
CA SER A 79 8.35 -40.46 -12.53
C SER A 79 9.01 -39.90 -13.80
N PRO A 80 9.61 -40.75 -14.65
CA PRO A 80 10.32 -40.31 -15.85
C PRO A 80 9.45 -39.59 -16.90
N HIS A 81 8.13 -39.61 -16.78
CA HIS A 81 7.22 -39.15 -17.82
C HIS A 81 6.09 -38.25 -17.31
N GLU A 82 6.03 -37.95 -16.01
CA GLU A 82 4.97 -37.12 -15.43
C GLU A 82 5.47 -35.75 -15.03
N SER A 83 4.71 -34.73 -15.44
CA SER A 83 4.87 -33.35 -14.97
C SER A 83 4.27 -33.20 -13.56
N ILE A 84 4.48 -32.04 -12.92
CA ILE A 84 3.82 -31.72 -11.65
C ILE A 84 2.29 -31.57 -11.80
N GLU A 85 1.79 -31.16 -12.97
CA GLU A 85 0.37 -30.84 -13.15
C GLU A 85 -0.57 -32.01 -12.82
N PRO A 86 -0.38 -33.25 -13.35
CA PRO A 86 -1.21 -34.39 -12.95
C PRO A 86 -1.20 -34.65 -11.45
N ILE A 87 -0.02 -34.55 -10.81
CA ILE A 87 0.16 -34.78 -9.38
C ILE A 87 -0.61 -33.74 -8.56
N TYR A 88 -0.50 -32.47 -8.96
CA TYR A 88 -1.18 -31.35 -8.33
C TYR A 88 -2.70 -31.45 -8.47
N PHE A 89 -3.21 -31.64 -9.69
CA PHE A 89 -4.65 -31.75 -9.92
C PHE A 89 -5.26 -33.00 -9.30
N PHE A 90 -4.51 -34.10 -9.19
CA PHE A 90 -4.96 -35.29 -8.48
C PHE A 90 -5.20 -35.03 -6.99
N CYS A 91 -4.31 -34.29 -6.33
CA CYS A 91 -4.48 -33.93 -4.92
C CYS A 91 -5.56 -32.85 -4.72
N LEU A 92 -5.64 -31.88 -5.63
CA LEU A 92 -6.68 -30.85 -5.63
C LEU A 92 -8.09 -31.45 -5.83
N ASN A 93 -8.25 -32.43 -6.72
CA ASN A 93 -9.51 -33.11 -6.94
C ASN A 93 -9.91 -33.94 -5.73
N GLN A 94 -8.96 -34.60 -5.05
CA GLN A 94 -9.24 -35.28 -3.77
C GLN A 94 -9.73 -34.32 -2.69
N LEU A 95 -9.14 -33.13 -2.60
CA LEU A 95 -9.62 -32.07 -1.72
C LEU A 95 -11.08 -31.69 -2.04
N ALA A 96 -11.42 -31.54 -3.32
CA ALA A 96 -12.78 -31.25 -3.74
C ALA A 96 -13.75 -32.40 -3.40
N GLU A 97 -13.38 -33.65 -3.67
CA GLU A 97 -14.19 -34.85 -3.41
C GLU A 97 -14.47 -35.07 -1.91
N TRP A 98 -13.55 -34.69 -1.03
CA TRP A 98 -13.78 -34.79 0.42
C TRP A 98 -14.58 -33.64 1.02
N GLY A 99 -15.07 -32.75 0.16
CA GLY A 99 -15.94 -31.66 0.53
C GLY A 99 -15.20 -30.57 1.29
N PHE A 100 -14.00 -30.18 0.84
CA PHE A 100 -13.37 -28.93 1.25
C PHE A 100 -13.96 -27.78 0.41
N PRO A 101 -14.91 -26.99 0.96
CA PRO A 101 -15.60 -25.95 0.17
C PRO A 101 -14.71 -24.76 -0.17
N LYS A 102 -13.63 -24.55 0.60
CA LYS A 102 -12.70 -23.44 0.40
C LYS A 102 -11.28 -23.99 0.28
N VAL A 103 -10.64 -23.70 -0.83
CA VAL A 103 -9.26 -24.05 -1.11
C VAL A 103 -8.50 -22.77 -1.43
N PHE A 104 -7.49 -22.46 -0.62
CA PHE A 104 -6.65 -21.27 -0.79
C PHE A 104 -5.31 -21.69 -1.39
N LYS A 105 -4.92 -21.06 -2.50
CA LYS A 105 -3.54 -21.14 -3.00
C LYS A 105 -2.70 -20.13 -2.22
N ILE A 106 -1.67 -20.60 -1.52
CA ILE A 106 -0.84 -19.78 -0.63
C ILE A 106 0.40 -19.33 -1.38
N THR A 107 1.24 -20.27 -1.81
CA THR A 107 2.45 -19.97 -2.59
C THR A 107 2.38 -20.65 -3.96
N ASP A 108 2.99 -19.98 -4.93
CA ASP A 108 3.13 -20.42 -6.31
C ASP A 108 4.42 -19.82 -6.84
N ILE A 109 5.54 -20.41 -6.43
CA ILE A 109 6.88 -19.90 -6.70
C ILE A 109 7.50 -20.76 -7.80
N PHE A 110 7.90 -20.11 -8.88
CA PHE A 110 8.64 -20.71 -9.96
C PHE A 110 10.06 -20.13 -9.98
N THR A 111 11.05 -20.98 -9.74
CA THR A 111 12.47 -20.61 -9.81
C THR A 111 13.15 -21.43 -10.89
N ALA A 112 13.85 -20.78 -11.80
CA ALA A 112 14.57 -21.46 -12.87
C ALA A 112 16.06 -21.10 -12.80
N ALA A 113 16.91 -22.01 -13.27
CA ALA A 113 18.35 -21.78 -13.34
C ALA A 113 18.67 -20.67 -14.35
N GLU A 114 19.70 -19.87 -14.10
CA GLU A 114 20.03 -18.66 -14.87
C GLU A 114 20.24 -18.93 -16.36
N HIS A 115 20.84 -20.07 -16.71
CA HIS A 115 21.05 -20.47 -18.10
C HIS A 115 19.86 -21.22 -18.71
N SER A 116 18.77 -21.42 -17.98
CA SER A 116 17.59 -22.09 -18.51
C SER A 116 16.78 -21.20 -19.46
N SER A 117 16.19 -21.81 -20.47
CA SER A 117 15.21 -21.19 -21.38
C SER A 117 14.02 -20.58 -20.62
N PHE A 118 13.62 -21.19 -19.51
CA PHE A 118 12.58 -20.66 -18.62
C PHE A 118 12.98 -19.35 -17.95
N TRP A 119 14.22 -19.25 -17.47
CA TRP A 119 14.72 -18.02 -16.85
C TRP A 119 14.79 -16.87 -17.87
N GLY A 120 15.24 -17.14 -19.09
CA GLY A 120 15.25 -16.13 -20.16
C GLY A 120 13.85 -15.58 -20.47
N ALA A 121 12.86 -16.46 -20.62
CA ALA A 121 11.47 -16.07 -20.88
C ALA A 121 10.83 -15.33 -19.69
N ALA A 122 11.09 -15.79 -18.46
CA ALA A 122 10.60 -15.15 -17.25
C ALA A 122 11.22 -13.75 -17.05
N THR A 123 12.53 -13.63 -17.23
CA THR A 123 13.28 -12.36 -17.11
C THR A 123 12.86 -11.35 -18.16
N ALA A 124 12.61 -11.77 -19.41
CA ALA A 124 12.07 -10.89 -20.43
C ALA A 124 10.69 -10.32 -20.04
N ARG A 125 9.80 -11.16 -19.50
CA ARG A 125 8.47 -10.72 -19.01
C ARG A 125 8.59 -9.83 -17.77
N LEU A 126 9.50 -10.14 -16.86
CA LEU A 126 9.79 -9.34 -15.67
C LEU A 126 10.33 -7.96 -16.07
N GLY A 127 11.27 -7.91 -17.03
CA GLY A 127 11.80 -6.66 -17.58
C GLY A 127 10.70 -5.79 -18.17
N LEU A 128 9.82 -6.35 -19.01
CA LEU A 128 8.67 -5.61 -19.56
C LEU A 128 7.73 -5.07 -18.47
N ALA A 129 7.48 -5.85 -17.41
CA ALA A 129 6.66 -5.41 -16.29
C ALA A 129 7.35 -4.31 -15.46
N ALA A 130 8.65 -4.45 -15.20
CA ALA A 130 9.47 -3.48 -14.48
C ALA A 130 9.60 -2.15 -15.25
N ASP A 131 9.74 -2.21 -16.57
CA ASP A 131 9.74 -1.04 -17.44
C ASP A 131 8.40 -0.30 -17.38
N LYS A 132 7.28 -1.04 -17.42
CA LYS A 132 5.94 -0.45 -17.28
C LYS A 132 5.72 0.19 -15.91
N VAL A 133 6.14 -0.49 -14.84
CA VAL A 133 6.14 0.07 -13.48
C VAL A 133 6.95 1.37 -13.44
N SER A 134 8.18 1.36 -13.95
CA SER A 134 9.05 2.53 -13.97
C SER A 134 8.44 3.69 -14.77
N GLN A 135 7.82 3.42 -15.92
CA GLN A 135 7.10 4.40 -16.73
C GLN A 135 5.93 5.01 -15.95
N TYR A 136 5.09 4.19 -15.31
CA TYR A 136 3.96 4.68 -14.52
C TYR A 136 4.42 5.46 -13.29
N MET A 137 5.47 5.02 -12.62
CA MET A 137 6.04 5.70 -11.44
C MET A 137 6.66 7.04 -11.80
N ALA A 138 7.37 7.14 -12.93
CA ALA A 138 7.88 8.41 -13.45
C ALA A 138 6.73 9.37 -13.77
N THR A 139 5.67 8.86 -14.41
CA THR A 139 4.47 9.62 -14.76
C THR A 139 3.73 10.12 -13.51
N ILE A 140 3.49 9.23 -12.53
CA ILE A 140 2.91 9.58 -11.22
C ILE A 140 3.78 10.62 -10.51
N GLY A 141 5.09 10.42 -10.48
CA GLY A 141 6.04 11.33 -9.86
C GLY A 141 6.10 12.70 -10.54
N GLN A 142 5.79 12.78 -11.84
CA GLN A 142 5.64 14.05 -12.55
C GLN A 142 4.32 14.75 -12.16
N PHE A 143 3.20 14.05 -12.18
CA PHE A 143 1.88 14.61 -11.80
C PHE A 143 1.85 15.08 -10.34
N ILE A 144 2.47 14.32 -9.43
CA ILE A 144 2.58 14.73 -8.02
C ILE A 144 3.45 15.97 -7.91
N ARG A 145 4.69 15.94 -8.42
CA ARG A 145 5.68 17.02 -8.20
C ARG A 145 5.37 18.31 -8.93
N LYS A 146 4.95 18.23 -10.19
CA LYS A 146 4.74 19.41 -11.02
C LYS A 146 3.33 19.95 -10.90
N ASP A 147 2.33 19.06 -10.90
CA ASP A 147 0.95 19.51 -11.07
C ASP A 147 0.28 19.67 -9.70
N LEU A 148 0.33 18.67 -8.82
CA LEU A 148 -0.31 18.79 -7.50
C LEU A 148 0.35 19.83 -6.59
N PHE A 149 1.68 19.82 -6.41
CA PHE A 149 2.35 20.80 -5.53
C PHE A 149 2.18 22.24 -6.00
N GLN A 150 2.30 22.46 -7.31
CA GLN A 150 2.14 23.80 -7.87
C GLN A 150 0.70 24.28 -7.67
N LEU A 151 -0.30 23.43 -7.92
CA LEU A 151 -1.71 23.77 -7.71
C LEU A 151 -2.06 24.04 -6.26
N VAL A 152 -1.60 23.21 -5.32
CA VAL A 152 -1.86 23.44 -3.89
C VAL A 152 -1.25 24.77 -3.44
N ARG A 153 -0.04 25.10 -3.90
CA ARG A 153 0.59 26.40 -3.63
C ARG A 153 -0.20 27.56 -4.24
N ASP A 154 -0.68 27.41 -5.46
CA ASP A 154 -1.45 28.44 -6.16
C ASP A 154 -2.82 28.66 -5.49
N ILE A 155 -3.51 27.59 -5.10
CA ILE A 155 -4.76 27.67 -4.33
C ILE A 155 -4.52 28.39 -3.00
N ARG A 156 -3.46 28.04 -2.27
CA ARG A 156 -3.10 28.70 -1.00
C ARG A 156 -2.85 30.20 -1.17
N TRP A 157 -2.15 30.59 -2.24
CA TRP A 157 -1.92 31.99 -2.56
C TRP A 157 -3.21 32.73 -2.93
N ILE A 158 -4.12 32.06 -3.65
CA ILE A 158 -5.45 32.60 -3.95
C ILE A 158 -6.28 32.75 -2.66
N ASP A 159 -6.24 31.78 -1.76
CA ASP A 159 -6.93 31.82 -0.46
C ASP A 159 -6.44 33.00 0.40
N GLU A 160 -5.13 33.20 0.48
CA GLU A 160 -4.53 34.34 1.18
C GLU A 160 -5.02 35.68 0.60
N ARG A 161 -5.08 35.78 -0.75
CA ARG A 161 -5.60 36.98 -1.42
C ARG A 161 -7.09 37.20 -1.16
N ILE A 162 -7.91 36.16 -1.25
CA ILE A 162 -9.34 36.22 -0.94
C ILE A 162 -9.55 36.70 0.49
N LYS A 163 -8.75 36.22 1.44
CA LYS A 163 -8.79 36.65 2.83
C LYS A 163 -8.52 38.14 3.00
N TYR A 164 -7.54 38.71 2.29
CA TYR A 164 -7.31 40.16 2.32
C TYR A 164 -8.52 40.96 1.82
N HIS A 165 -9.20 40.49 0.76
CA HIS A 165 -10.43 41.12 0.29
C HIS A 165 -11.58 41.03 1.30
N GLU A 166 -11.72 39.90 2.00
CA GLU A 166 -12.76 39.71 3.03
C GLU A 166 -12.49 40.55 4.28
N ASP A 167 -11.24 40.63 4.71
CA ASP A 167 -10.84 41.42 5.88
C ASP A 167 -10.90 42.93 5.61
N ALA A 168 -10.59 43.38 4.39
CA ALA A 168 -10.78 44.76 3.98
C ALA A 168 -12.27 45.17 3.96
N ARG A 169 -13.17 44.24 3.56
CA ARG A 169 -14.63 44.46 3.60
C ARG A 169 -15.18 44.53 5.03
N LYS A 170 -14.51 43.89 5.99
CA LYS A 170 -14.83 43.99 7.43
C LYS A 170 -14.30 45.28 8.08
N GLY A 171 -13.62 46.14 7.31
CA GLY A 171 -13.06 47.41 7.80
C GLY A 171 -11.67 47.30 8.41
N ASN A 172 -10.91 46.21 8.14
CA ASN A 172 -9.53 46.12 8.60
C ASN A 172 -8.61 47.01 7.75
N VAL A 173 -8.16 48.10 8.36
CA VAL A 173 -7.25 49.10 7.77
C VAL A 173 -5.98 48.46 7.19
N SER A 174 -5.40 47.46 7.88
CA SER A 174 -4.17 46.81 7.41
C SER A 174 -4.39 46.01 6.13
N ALA A 175 -5.52 45.30 6.01
CA ALA A 175 -5.83 44.53 4.81
C ALA A 175 -6.10 45.46 3.62
N GLU A 176 -6.71 46.61 3.86
CA GLU A 176 -6.97 47.60 2.82
C GLU A 176 -5.70 48.30 2.31
N ILE A 177 -4.76 48.61 3.21
CA ILE A 177 -3.43 49.12 2.82
C ILE A 177 -2.69 48.08 1.96
N THR A 178 -2.74 46.80 2.35
CA THR A 178 -2.11 45.71 1.57
C THR A 178 -2.73 45.58 0.18
N LEU A 179 -4.06 45.64 0.04
CA LEU A 179 -4.73 45.59 -1.27
C LEU A 179 -4.39 46.80 -2.14
N LYS A 180 -4.32 47.99 -1.55
CA LYS A 180 -3.87 49.19 -2.25
C LYS A 180 -2.42 49.08 -2.70
N GLY A 181 -1.54 48.50 -1.89
CA GLY A 181 -0.16 48.20 -2.26
C GLY A 181 -0.06 47.24 -3.45
N ILE A 182 -0.83 46.15 -3.41
CA ILE A 182 -0.92 45.19 -4.53
C ILE A 182 -1.43 45.88 -5.80
N TRP A 183 -2.43 46.76 -5.66
CA TRP A 183 -2.97 47.53 -6.78
C TRP A 183 -1.95 48.53 -7.34
N THR A 184 -1.22 49.25 -6.47
CA THR A 184 -0.20 50.20 -6.92
C THR A 184 0.96 49.52 -7.65
N ASP A 185 1.30 48.30 -7.23
CA ASP A 185 2.41 47.55 -7.82
C ASP A 185 2.05 46.84 -9.12
N LEU A 186 0.82 46.30 -9.22
CA LEU A 186 0.41 45.43 -10.34
C LEU A 186 -0.49 46.14 -11.36
N VAL A 187 -1.24 47.16 -10.96
CA VAL A 187 -2.33 47.75 -11.76
C VAL A 187 -2.05 49.21 -12.06
N ASP A 188 -1.58 49.98 -11.07
CA ASP A 188 -1.34 51.40 -11.21
C ASP A 188 -0.03 51.68 -11.96
N GLY A 189 -0.09 51.66 -13.28
CA GLY A 189 1.04 51.96 -14.15
C GLY A 189 1.47 50.82 -15.05
N VAL A 190 0.71 49.73 -15.13
CA VAL A 190 0.94 48.67 -16.12
C VAL A 190 -0.16 48.73 -17.18
N VAL A 191 0.18 49.18 -18.38
CA VAL A 191 -0.69 49.11 -19.56
C VAL A 191 0.00 48.19 -20.56
N GLN A 192 -0.65 47.06 -20.89
CA GLN A 192 -0.10 46.05 -21.81
C GLN A 192 1.30 45.53 -21.41
N GLY A 193 1.58 45.43 -20.10
CA GLY A 193 2.87 44.93 -19.60
C GLY A 193 4.02 45.94 -19.63
N GLN A 194 3.80 47.18 -20.11
CA GLN A 194 4.77 48.27 -20.04
C GLN A 194 4.43 49.23 -18.89
N ARG A 195 5.47 49.68 -18.18
CA ARG A 195 5.34 50.69 -17.12
C ARG A 195 5.09 52.06 -17.75
N VAL A 196 3.91 52.63 -17.53
CA VAL A 196 3.51 53.95 -18.05
C VAL A 196 3.61 55.04 -16.98
N SER A 197 3.87 56.28 -17.43
CA SER A 197 4.10 57.46 -16.58
C SER A 197 3.03 57.87 -15.55
N PRO A 198 1.72 57.55 -15.67
CA PRO A 198 0.71 58.00 -14.72
C PRO A 198 0.50 57.07 -13.50
N ASN A 199 1.58 56.53 -12.94
CA ASN A 199 1.59 55.80 -11.65
C ASN A 199 1.61 56.82 -10.49
N ILE A 200 0.88 56.58 -9.40
CA ILE A 200 0.85 57.44 -8.20
C ILE A 200 2.25 57.83 -7.70
N PHE A 201 3.22 56.92 -7.70
CA PHE A 201 4.60 57.17 -7.30
C PHE A 201 5.42 57.95 -8.35
N GLN A 202 5.11 57.78 -9.65
CA GLN A 202 5.75 58.58 -10.71
C GLN A 202 5.15 59.99 -10.79
N LEU A 203 3.86 60.15 -10.51
CA LEU A 203 3.19 61.45 -10.40
C LEU A 203 3.72 62.24 -9.18
N ALA A 204 4.03 61.55 -8.08
CA ALA A 204 4.65 62.17 -6.91
C ALA A 204 6.07 62.68 -7.19
N THR A 205 6.84 61.99 -8.03
CA THR A 205 8.24 62.35 -8.35
C THR A 205 8.38 63.33 -9.50
N GLN A 206 7.60 63.19 -10.58
CA GLN A 206 7.73 64.03 -11.78
C GLN A 206 6.91 65.32 -11.72
N LEU A 207 5.75 65.30 -11.06
CA LEU A 207 4.83 66.44 -10.97
C LEU A 207 4.79 67.07 -9.57
N GLN A 208 5.71 66.68 -8.68
CA GLN A 208 5.85 67.19 -7.31
C GLN A 208 4.60 67.03 -6.43
N TYR A 209 3.71 66.07 -6.73
CA TYR A 209 2.57 65.71 -5.88
C TYR A 209 2.99 64.79 -4.73
N THR A 210 3.87 65.29 -3.85
CA THR A 210 4.50 64.49 -2.78
C THR A 210 3.51 63.87 -1.80
N THR A 211 2.37 64.52 -1.56
CA THR A 211 1.35 64.04 -0.61
C THR A 211 0.33 63.07 -1.21
N LEU A 212 0.30 62.90 -2.55
CA LEU A 212 -0.71 62.09 -3.24
C LEU A 212 -0.71 60.60 -2.82
N PRO A 213 0.44 59.93 -2.67
CA PRO A 213 0.48 58.55 -2.17
C PRO A 213 -0.06 58.45 -0.73
N ASP A 214 0.31 59.38 0.15
CA ASP A 214 -0.11 59.38 1.55
C ASP A 214 -1.64 59.51 1.68
N TRP A 215 -2.25 60.42 0.92
CA TRP A 215 -3.71 60.57 0.88
C TRP A 215 -4.41 59.34 0.30
N PHE A 216 -3.81 58.68 -0.70
CA PHE A 216 -4.37 57.47 -1.28
C PHE A 216 -4.38 56.29 -0.29
N PHE A 217 -3.32 56.12 0.50
CA PHE A 217 -3.26 55.07 1.52
C PHE A 217 -4.12 55.38 2.75
N GLN A 218 -4.29 56.65 3.14
CA GLN A 218 -5.08 57.06 4.31
C GLN A 218 -6.60 57.05 4.11
N LEU A 219 -7.09 57.33 2.90
CA LEU A 219 -8.53 57.42 2.62
C LEU A 219 -9.12 56.05 2.31
N HIS A 220 -10.06 55.57 3.13
CA HIS A 220 -10.63 54.21 3.01
C HIS A 220 -12.12 54.21 2.61
N PRO A 221 -12.48 54.58 1.37
CA PRO A 221 -13.88 54.53 0.93
C PRO A 221 -14.35 53.09 0.81
N GLN A 222 -15.52 52.77 1.35
CA GLN A 222 -16.13 51.46 1.15
C GLN A 222 -17.03 51.45 -0.09
N LYS A 223 -17.61 52.61 -0.45
CA LYS A 223 -18.48 52.79 -1.62
C LYS A 223 -18.03 53.96 -2.50
N THR A 224 -18.39 53.89 -3.79
CA THR A 224 -18.12 54.94 -4.78
C THR A 224 -18.71 56.29 -4.38
N GLU A 225 -19.87 56.28 -3.72
CA GLU A 225 -20.59 57.47 -3.25
C GLU A 225 -19.86 58.22 -2.12
N GLU A 226 -19.04 57.50 -1.32
CA GLU A 226 -18.30 58.09 -0.19
C GLU A 226 -17.00 58.79 -0.63
N ILE A 227 -16.59 58.59 -1.88
CA ILE A 227 -15.34 59.16 -2.43
C ILE A 227 -15.46 60.68 -2.50
N ASP A 228 -16.57 61.20 -3.01
CA ASP A 228 -16.74 62.64 -3.21
C ASP A 228 -16.74 63.40 -1.89
N ASP A 229 -17.41 62.87 -0.88
CA ASP A 229 -17.48 63.49 0.45
C ASP A 229 -16.14 63.48 1.19
N MET A 230 -15.33 62.43 1.03
CA MET A 230 -14.03 62.34 1.69
C MET A 230 -12.94 63.15 0.97
N VAL A 231 -12.98 63.20 -0.36
CA VAL A 231 -12.02 63.97 -1.17
C VAL A 231 -12.29 65.48 -1.06
N ASN A 232 -13.55 65.88 -0.93
CA ASN A 232 -13.90 67.30 -0.79
C ASN A 232 -13.45 67.89 0.55
N LYS A 233 -13.41 67.08 1.63
CA LYS A 233 -12.95 67.47 2.98
C LYS A 233 -11.44 67.74 3.07
N LEU A 234 -10.65 67.32 2.09
CA LEU A 234 -9.20 67.57 2.09
C LEU A 234 -8.87 69.00 1.66
N GLU A 235 -7.93 69.66 2.34
CA GLU A 235 -7.42 70.97 1.95
C GLU A 235 -6.32 70.82 0.88
N THR A 236 -6.72 70.55 -0.37
CA THR A 236 -5.79 70.33 -1.50
C THR A 236 -6.23 71.00 -2.80
N THR A 237 -5.31 71.13 -3.76
CA THR A 237 -5.56 71.65 -5.11
C THR A 237 -6.59 70.81 -5.87
N ARG A 238 -7.49 71.46 -6.62
CA ARG A 238 -8.54 70.81 -7.44
C ARG A 238 -8.02 69.66 -8.31
N VAL A 239 -6.85 69.84 -8.92
CA VAL A 239 -6.19 68.82 -9.76
C VAL A 239 -5.82 67.56 -8.98
N VAL A 240 -5.35 67.70 -7.74
CA VAL A 240 -5.00 66.57 -6.86
C VAL A 240 -6.27 65.83 -6.42
N LYS A 241 -7.35 66.57 -6.13
CA LYS A 241 -8.67 65.99 -5.81
C LYS A 241 -9.23 65.17 -6.97
N ASP A 242 -9.21 65.71 -8.19
CA ASP A 242 -9.73 65.02 -9.38
C ASP A 242 -8.90 63.77 -9.71
N LEU A 243 -7.57 63.84 -9.55
CA LEU A 243 -6.67 62.69 -9.72
C LEU A 243 -6.93 61.59 -8.69
N LEU A 244 -7.07 61.98 -7.42
CA LEU A 244 -7.28 61.06 -6.31
C LEU A 244 -8.67 60.39 -6.40
N ARG A 245 -9.71 61.14 -6.77
CA ARG A 245 -11.05 60.59 -7.05
C ARG A 245 -11.00 59.49 -8.10
N ARG A 246 -10.39 59.78 -9.26
CA ARG A 246 -10.26 58.81 -10.35
C ARG A 246 -9.50 57.55 -9.93
N LYS A 247 -8.43 57.69 -9.15
CA LYS A 247 -7.62 56.55 -8.69
C LYS A 247 -8.36 55.71 -7.64
N LEU A 248 -9.11 56.34 -6.74
CA LEU A 248 -9.95 55.64 -5.77
C LEU A 248 -11.11 54.89 -6.45
N GLU A 249 -11.77 55.49 -7.45
CA GLU A 249 -12.80 54.81 -8.24
C GLU A 249 -12.23 53.58 -8.98
N GLN A 250 -11.08 53.74 -9.62
CA GLN A 250 -10.38 52.64 -10.29
C GLN A 250 -10.00 51.52 -9.32
N TYR A 251 -9.54 51.86 -8.11
CA TYR A 251 -9.24 50.90 -7.06
C TYR A 251 -10.49 50.14 -6.59
N LEU A 252 -11.63 50.82 -6.37
CA LEU A 252 -12.86 50.16 -5.94
C LEU A 252 -13.43 49.21 -7.00
N VAL A 253 -13.45 49.63 -8.26
CA VAL A 253 -13.88 48.78 -9.38
C VAL A 253 -12.97 47.57 -9.52
N TRP A 254 -11.65 47.77 -9.44
CA TRP A 254 -10.69 46.67 -9.47
C TRP A 254 -10.88 45.72 -8.28
N ARG A 255 -11.10 46.24 -7.06
CA ARG A 255 -11.30 45.44 -5.85
C ARG A 255 -12.51 44.51 -5.96
N GLU A 256 -13.60 44.98 -6.57
CA GLU A 256 -14.83 44.21 -6.82
C GLU A 256 -14.61 43.10 -7.86
N GLU A 257 -14.10 43.46 -9.03
CA GLU A 257 -13.93 42.53 -10.14
C GLU A 257 -12.82 41.51 -9.87
N ASN A 258 -11.71 41.93 -9.25
CA ASN A 258 -10.62 41.03 -8.89
C ASN A 258 -11.08 39.99 -7.85
N TYR A 259 -11.94 40.36 -6.89
CA TYR A 259 -12.49 39.40 -5.94
C TYR A 259 -13.36 38.32 -6.61
N LYS A 260 -14.20 38.72 -7.58
CA LYS A 260 -15.02 37.77 -8.36
C LYS A 260 -14.14 36.84 -9.19
N GLU A 261 -13.13 37.40 -9.85
CA GLU A 261 -12.14 36.65 -10.63
C GLU A 261 -11.39 35.64 -9.75
N LEU A 262 -10.87 36.06 -8.59
CA LEU A 262 -10.15 35.20 -7.65
C LEU A 262 -11.03 34.04 -7.16
N LYS A 263 -12.31 34.30 -6.85
CA LYS A 263 -13.25 33.23 -6.46
C LYS A 263 -13.50 32.24 -7.59
N GLN A 264 -13.70 32.72 -8.81
CA GLN A 264 -13.90 31.86 -9.98
C GLN A 264 -12.63 31.04 -10.25
N ARG A 265 -11.46 31.68 -10.25
CA ARG A 265 -10.17 31.02 -10.43
C ARG A 265 -9.96 29.93 -9.38
N ARG A 266 -10.18 30.24 -8.09
CA ARG A 266 -10.11 29.26 -7.01
C ARG A 266 -10.98 28.02 -7.30
N MET A 267 -12.22 28.22 -7.74
CA MET A 267 -13.12 27.12 -8.07
C MET A 267 -12.56 26.25 -9.21
N PHE A 268 -11.97 26.87 -10.24
CA PHE A 268 -11.33 26.15 -11.34
C PHE A 268 -10.09 25.37 -10.88
N GLU A 269 -9.21 25.99 -10.09
CA GLU A 269 -7.99 25.34 -9.58
C GLU A 269 -8.32 24.13 -8.69
N VAL A 270 -9.34 24.24 -7.83
CA VAL A 270 -9.80 23.11 -6.98
C VAL A 270 -10.39 21.97 -7.83
N LYS A 271 -11.15 22.27 -8.90
CA LYS A 271 -11.64 21.25 -9.84
C LYS A 271 -10.48 20.59 -10.62
N TYR A 272 -9.49 21.38 -11.00
CA TYR A 272 -8.32 20.90 -11.73
C TYR A 272 -7.42 20.01 -10.84
N LEU A 273 -7.26 20.36 -9.57
CA LEU A 273 -6.62 19.52 -8.55
C LEU A 273 -7.28 18.14 -8.48
N ARG A 274 -8.62 18.10 -8.44
CA ARG A 274 -9.39 16.86 -8.44
C ARG A 274 -9.15 16.03 -9.71
N GLN A 275 -9.07 16.66 -10.87
CA GLN A 275 -8.80 15.96 -12.13
C GLN A 275 -7.42 15.28 -12.07
N ASN A 276 -6.38 15.99 -11.65
CA ASN A 276 -5.03 15.44 -11.54
C ASN A 276 -4.93 14.31 -10.51
N TYR A 277 -5.64 14.44 -9.38
CA TYR A 277 -5.77 13.37 -8.40
C TYR A 277 -6.40 12.10 -8.99
N ASN A 278 -7.47 12.23 -9.78
CA ASN A 278 -8.09 11.09 -10.46
C ASN A 278 -7.17 10.43 -11.51
N VAL A 279 -6.36 11.22 -12.21
CA VAL A 279 -5.34 10.68 -13.13
C VAL A 279 -4.32 9.84 -12.37
N ILE A 280 -3.82 10.33 -11.23
CA ILE A 280 -2.92 9.58 -10.35
C ILE A 280 -3.59 8.28 -9.87
N ARG A 281 -4.87 8.35 -9.48
CA ARG A 281 -5.65 7.16 -9.08
C ARG A 281 -5.74 6.09 -10.15
N MET A 282 -5.98 6.51 -11.39
CA MET A 282 -6.00 5.61 -12.54
C MET A 282 -4.64 4.92 -12.71
N TYR A 283 -3.54 5.66 -12.68
CA TYR A 283 -2.19 5.08 -12.81
C TYR A 283 -1.82 4.15 -11.65
N VAL A 284 -2.19 4.47 -10.41
CA VAL A 284 -1.99 3.57 -9.26
C VAL A 284 -2.79 2.27 -9.42
N THR A 285 -4.02 2.38 -9.93
CA THR A 285 -4.86 1.21 -10.23
C THR A 285 -4.22 0.32 -11.30
N TRP A 286 -3.61 0.91 -12.33
CA TRP A 286 -2.88 0.17 -13.36
C TRP A 286 -1.55 -0.38 -12.89
N LEU A 287 -0.87 0.30 -11.96
CA LEU A 287 0.41 -0.13 -11.40
C LEU A 287 0.29 -1.45 -10.63
N LYS A 288 -0.80 -1.62 -9.89
CA LYS A 288 -1.07 -2.75 -9.00
C LYS A 288 -0.89 -4.15 -9.64
N PRO A 289 -1.53 -4.48 -10.78
CA PRO A 289 -1.34 -5.79 -11.41
C PRO A 289 0.11 -6.04 -11.83
N TYR A 290 0.86 -5.01 -12.24
CA TYR A 290 2.26 -5.17 -12.63
C TYR A 290 3.16 -5.41 -11.43
N LEU A 291 2.95 -4.72 -10.30
CA LEU A 291 3.68 -5.00 -9.07
C LEU A 291 3.43 -6.43 -8.59
N LYS A 292 2.18 -6.89 -8.61
CA LYS A 292 1.82 -8.28 -8.29
C LYS A 292 2.42 -9.29 -9.28
N GLN A 293 2.56 -8.91 -10.54
CA GLN A 293 3.19 -9.76 -11.56
C GLN A 293 4.69 -9.84 -11.37
N ILE A 294 5.36 -8.73 -11.04
CA ILE A 294 6.79 -8.70 -10.69
C ILE A 294 7.02 -9.56 -9.45
N GLU A 295 6.19 -9.43 -8.41
CA GLU A 295 6.23 -10.27 -7.21
C GLU A 295 6.22 -11.76 -7.56
N ARG A 296 5.25 -12.18 -8.39
CA ARG A 296 5.07 -13.58 -8.78
C ARG A 296 6.16 -14.13 -9.69
N LEU A 297 6.74 -13.28 -10.55
CA LEU A 297 7.79 -13.68 -11.48
C LEU A 297 9.19 -13.53 -10.89
N SER A 298 9.33 -12.83 -9.76
CA SER A 298 10.61 -12.69 -9.09
C SER A 298 11.00 -14.05 -8.51
N ALA A 299 12.16 -14.53 -8.93
CA ALA A 299 12.72 -15.75 -8.37
C ALA A 299 13.02 -15.55 -6.87
N ASP A 300 12.73 -16.57 -6.06
CA ASP A 300 13.13 -16.56 -4.66
C ASP A 300 14.66 -16.69 -4.58
N VAL A 301 15.31 -15.61 -4.13
CA VAL A 301 16.77 -15.51 -4.02
C VAL A 301 17.33 -16.60 -3.11
N SER A 302 16.57 -17.03 -2.10
CA SER A 302 17.00 -18.10 -1.20
C SER A 302 17.12 -19.45 -1.91
N LYS A 303 16.30 -19.68 -2.94
CA LYS A 303 16.25 -20.93 -3.72
C LYS A 303 17.24 -20.97 -4.87
N LEU A 304 17.67 -19.81 -5.38
CA LEU A 304 18.79 -19.73 -6.33
C LEU A 304 20.08 -20.32 -5.76
N SER A 305 20.25 -20.28 -4.44
CA SER A 305 21.40 -20.84 -3.73
C SER A 305 21.24 -22.32 -3.34
N SER A 306 20.13 -22.96 -3.72
CA SER A 306 19.88 -24.36 -3.35
C SER A 306 20.75 -25.31 -4.18
N ALA A 307 21.28 -26.37 -3.55
CA ALA A 307 22.11 -27.37 -4.23
C ALA A 307 21.37 -28.14 -5.35
N ASP A 308 20.03 -28.13 -5.31
CA ASP A 308 19.18 -28.75 -6.33
C ASP A 308 19.09 -27.94 -7.63
N LEU A 309 19.42 -26.65 -7.58
CA LEU A 309 19.42 -25.74 -8.71
C LEU A 309 20.86 -25.33 -9.06
N ILE A 310 21.35 -25.81 -10.20
CA ILE A 310 22.67 -25.44 -10.71
C ILE A 310 22.46 -24.44 -11.84
N ALA A 311 23.06 -23.25 -11.73
CA ALA A 311 22.85 -22.14 -12.66
C ALA A 311 23.12 -22.51 -14.12
N ALA A 312 24.10 -23.39 -14.37
CA ALA A 312 24.48 -23.85 -15.71
C ALA A 312 23.53 -24.85 -16.36
N PHE A 313 22.57 -25.41 -15.64
CA PHE A 313 21.68 -26.47 -16.15
C PHE A 313 20.30 -25.93 -16.54
N GLU A 314 19.60 -26.63 -17.44
CA GLU A 314 18.20 -26.36 -17.83
C GLU A 314 17.19 -26.89 -16.77
N GLY A 315 17.47 -26.61 -15.49
CA GLY A 315 16.65 -27.04 -14.37
C GLY A 315 15.65 -25.98 -13.90
N SER A 316 14.51 -26.41 -13.39
CA SER A 316 13.56 -25.54 -12.70
C SER A 316 13.04 -26.18 -11.40
N LEU A 317 12.68 -25.32 -10.45
CA LEU A 317 12.07 -25.65 -9.17
C LEU A 317 10.70 -24.98 -9.11
N VAL A 318 9.68 -25.76 -8.81
CA VAL A 318 8.32 -25.30 -8.62
C VAL A 318 7.92 -25.61 -7.20
N GLU A 319 7.50 -24.59 -6.45
CA GLU A 319 6.87 -24.76 -5.15
C GLU A 319 5.43 -24.26 -5.21
N ILE A 320 4.50 -25.14 -4.87
CA ILE A 320 3.08 -24.82 -4.79
C ILE A 320 2.57 -25.20 -3.40
N GLU A 321 1.87 -24.28 -2.75
CA GLU A 321 1.18 -24.56 -1.49
C GLU A 321 -0.31 -24.31 -1.59
N VAL A 322 -1.08 -25.32 -1.17
CA VAL A 322 -2.54 -25.28 -1.17
C VAL A 322 -3.07 -25.62 0.21
N LEU A 323 -3.98 -24.79 0.71
CA LEU A 323 -4.67 -24.98 1.97
C LEU A 323 -6.14 -25.27 1.74
N GLY A 324 -6.56 -26.50 1.98
CA GLY A 324 -7.96 -26.90 2.05
C GLY A 324 -8.54 -26.61 3.43
N VAL A 325 -9.69 -25.91 3.47
CA VAL A 325 -10.41 -25.54 4.69
C VAL A 325 -11.83 -26.10 4.67
N LYS A 326 -12.18 -26.88 5.70
CA LYS A 326 -13.50 -27.50 5.88
C LYS A 326 -13.98 -27.33 7.32
N ILE A 327 -15.29 -27.18 7.52
CA ILE A 327 -15.90 -27.24 8.86
C ILE A 327 -16.28 -28.70 9.14
N ALA A 328 -15.80 -29.24 10.25
CA ALA A 328 -16.20 -30.57 10.71
C ALA A 328 -17.69 -30.58 11.12
N GLU A 329 -18.41 -31.68 10.90
CA GLU A 329 -19.83 -31.78 11.26
C GLU A 329 -20.04 -31.49 12.76
N GLY A 330 -20.91 -30.52 13.08
CA GLY A 330 -21.19 -30.10 14.45
C GLY A 330 -20.15 -29.16 15.08
N ASN A 331 -19.16 -28.68 14.33
CA ASN A 331 -18.27 -27.59 14.75
C ASN A 331 -18.78 -26.25 14.21
N SER A 332 -18.52 -25.18 14.96
CA SER A 332 -18.88 -23.81 14.55
C SER A 332 -17.67 -22.90 14.38
N LYS A 333 -16.60 -23.13 15.15
CA LYS A 333 -15.48 -22.20 15.26
C LYS A 333 -14.15 -22.72 14.73
N TYR A 334 -13.92 -24.04 14.84
CA TYR A 334 -12.68 -24.68 14.39
C TYR A 334 -12.86 -25.38 13.06
N TYR A 335 -11.94 -25.10 12.16
CA TYR A 335 -11.88 -25.66 10.82
C TYR A 335 -10.81 -26.76 10.76
N THR A 336 -11.17 -27.83 10.05
CA THR A 336 -10.26 -28.86 9.58
C THR A 336 -9.45 -28.27 8.42
N CYS A 337 -8.14 -28.12 8.63
CA CYS A 337 -7.22 -27.52 7.66
C CYS A 337 -6.20 -28.55 7.19
N MET A 338 -6.06 -28.70 5.88
CA MET A 338 -5.03 -29.53 5.26
C MET A 338 -4.16 -28.67 4.36
N LEU A 339 -2.87 -28.57 4.69
CA LEU A 339 -1.88 -27.88 3.89
C LEU A 339 -1.09 -28.91 3.09
N GLU A 340 -1.13 -28.78 1.76
CA GLU A 340 -0.36 -29.58 0.82
C GLU A 340 0.72 -28.69 0.21
N THR A 341 1.99 -29.05 0.44
CA THR A 341 3.16 -28.40 -0.18
C THR A 341 3.73 -29.35 -1.23
N PHE A 342 3.80 -28.88 -2.47
CA PHE A 342 4.42 -29.57 -3.60
C PHE A 342 5.75 -28.88 -3.89
N PHE A 343 6.84 -29.62 -3.83
CA PHE A 343 8.15 -29.17 -4.28
C PHE A 343 8.57 -30.06 -5.45
N TYR A 344 8.62 -29.50 -6.65
CA TYR A 344 8.96 -30.23 -7.86
C TYR A 344 10.24 -29.72 -8.47
N ARG A 345 11.15 -30.64 -8.73
CA ARG A 345 12.41 -30.39 -9.42
C ARG A 345 12.33 -30.95 -10.82
N ALA A 346 12.33 -30.08 -11.82
CA ALA A 346 12.42 -30.46 -13.21
C ALA A 346 13.88 -30.65 -13.62
N ARG A 347 14.15 -31.73 -14.33
CA ARG A 347 15.37 -31.98 -15.09
C ARG A 347 15.01 -32.05 -16.58
N PRO A 348 15.86 -31.48 -17.45
CA PRO A 348 15.64 -31.58 -18.89
C PRO A 348 15.93 -33.02 -19.33
N SER A 349 14.97 -33.64 -20.02
CA SER A 349 15.19 -34.86 -20.78
C SER A 349 14.99 -34.54 -22.25
N MET A 350 16.02 -34.79 -23.08
CA MET A 350 15.87 -34.65 -24.52
C MET A 350 15.23 -35.92 -25.08
N PRO A 351 14.00 -35.86 -25.64
CA PRO A 351 13.47 -36.99 -26.39
C PRO A 351 14.28 -37.12 -27.68
N TYR A 352 15.15 -38.13 -27.75
CA TYR A 352 15.74 -38.56 -29.01
C TYR A 352 14.69 -39.38 -29.78
N THR A 353 13.78 -38.70 -30.49
CA THR A 353 12.91 -39.38 -31.46
C THR A 353 13.68 -39.49 -32.78
N ALA A 354 14.06 -40.70 -33.16
CA ALA A 354 14.87 -40.98 -34.36
C ALA A 354 14.14 -40.71 -35.70
N GLU A 355 12.85 -40.37 -35.68
CA GLU A 355 11.98 -40.44 -36.86
C GLU A 355 11.69 -39.09 -37.55
N THR A 356 12.19 -37.95 -37.08
CA THR A 356 11.97 -36.67 -37.81
C THR A 356 13.15 -35.70 -37.67
N PRO A 357 14.07 -35.66 -38.64
CA PRO A 357 15.17 -34.71 -38.65
C PRO A 357 14.61 -33.30 -38.95
N GLY A 358 14.51 -32.45 -37.92
CA GLY A 358 14.18 -31.03 -38.06
C GLY A 358 13.17 -30.47 -37.06
N TYR A 359 12.44 -31.31 -36.32
CA TYR A 359 11.51 -30.84 -35.28
C TYR A 359 12.11 -31.06 -33.89
N HIS A 360 12.90 -30.08 -33.43
CA HIS A 360 13.26 -29.96 -32.01
C HIS A 360 11.99 -29.66 -31.22
N ARG A 361 11.27 -30.69 -30.77
CA ARG A 361 10.37 -30.53 -29.62
C ARG A 361 11.26 -30.12 -28.46
N GLY A 362 10.92 -29.03 -27.77
CA GLY A 362 11.67 -28.55 -26.62
C GLY A 362 11.88 -29.67 -25.57
N PRO A 363 12.85 -29.52 -24.66
CA PRO A 363 13.17 -30.53 -23.66
C PRO A 363 11.91 -30.96 -22.91
N ILE A 364 11.70 -32.28 -22.78
CA ILE A 364 10.63 -32.81 -21.93
C ILE A 364 11.13 -32.69 -20.50
N HIS A 365 10.39 -31.93 -19.69
CA HIS A 365 10.74 -31.71 -18.29
C HIS A 365 10.24 -32.89 -17.47
N VAL A 366 11.20 -33.67 -16.98
CA VAL A 366 10.97 -34.86 -16.15
C VAL A 366 11.47 -34.53 -14.76
N GLY A 367 10.73 -34.86 -13.72
CA GLY A 367 11.08 -34.37 -12.41
C GLY A 367 10.70 -35.22 -11.22
N GLN A 368 11.32 -34.85 -10.10
CA GLN A 368 11.03 -35.41 -8.80
C GLN A 368 10.07 -34.46 -8.08
N ALA A 369 8.90 -34.98 -7.70
CA ALA A 369 7.94 -34.30 -6.84
C ALA A 369 8.12 -34.77 -5.39
N ARG A 370 8.36 -33.83 -4.49
CA ARG A 370 8.24 -34.02 -3.04
C ARG A 370 6.91 -33.42 -2.60
N ILE A 371 6.02 -34.25 -2.10
CA ILE A 371 4.72 -33.81 -1.58
C ILE A 371 4.75 -33.92 -0.06
N SER A 372 4.37 -32.85 0.63
CA SER A 372 4.22 -32.83 2.08
C SER A 372 2.78 -32.47 2.44
N TRP A 373 2.13 -33.31 3.23
CA TRP A 373 0.82 -33.06 3.79
C TRP A 373 0.96 -32.68 5.26
N ARG A 374 0.35 -31.58 5.67
CA ARG A 374 0.29 -31.13 7.07
C ARG A 374 -1.17 -30.95 7.51
N ALA A 375 -1.50 -31.53 8.66
CA ALA A 375 -2.83 -31.38 9.27
C ALA A 375 -2.80 -30.29 10.35
N TYR A 376 -3.78 -29.39 10.29
CA TYR A 376 -3.99 -28.34 11.28
C TYR A 376 -5.46 -28.26 11.70
N SER A 377 -5.69 -27.76 12.91
CA SER A 377 -7.01 -27.38 13.41
C SER A 377 -6.96 -25.90 13.79
N TRP A 378 -7.46 -25.04 12.91
CA TRP A 378 -7.35 -23.60 13.05
C TRP A 378 -8.71 -22.92 13.06
N THR A 379 -8.78 -21.77 13.71
CA THR A 379 -9.88 -20.82 13.60
C THR A 379 -9.75 -19.99 12.32
N MET A 380 -10.84 -19.35 11.86
CA MET A 380 -10.81 -18.49 10.66
C MET A 380 -9.77 -17.37 10.78
N ASP A 381 -9.61 -16.80 11.99
CA ASP A 381 -8.63 -15.75 12.26
C ASP A 381 -7.19 -16.27 12.12
N GLU A 382 -6.90 -17.47 12.60
CA GLU A 382 -5.58 -18.11 12.47
C GLU A 382 -5.26 -18.45 11.00
N ILE A 383 -6.24 -18.90 10.23
CA ILE A 383 -6.09 -19.14 8.78
C ILE A 383 -5.73 -17.83 8.06
N GLN A 384 -6.46 -16.75 8.35
CA GLN A 384 -6.17 -15.44 7.76
C GLN A 384 -4.81 -14.91 8.22
N ASN A 385 -4.42 -15.13 9.48
CA ASN A 385 -3.08 -14.78 9.96
C ASN A 385 -1.98 -15.53 9.22
N PHE A 386 -2.18 -16.83 8.97
CA PHE A 386 -1.22 -17.64 8.22
C PHE A 386 -1.08 -17.16 6.77
N ILE A 387 -2.20 -16.89 6.08
CA ILE A 387 -2.17 -16.33 4.72
C ILE A 387 -1.45 -14.98 4.71
N ARG A 388 -1.77 -14.08 5.66
CA ARG A 388 -1.09 -12.77 5.78
C ARG A 388 0.39 -12.88 6.12
N MET A 389 0.80 -13.91 6.85
CA MET A 389 2.22 -14.17 7.14
C MET A 389 2.97 -14.48 5.85
N LYS A 390 2.38 -15.29 4.98
CA LYS A 390 2.96 -15.69 3.70
C LYS A 390 2.96 -14.55 2.68
N GLU A 391 1.87 -13.79 2.55
CA GLU A 391 1.84 -12.60 1.69
C GLU A 391 2.88 -11.53 2.13
N LYS A 392 3.13 -11.39 3.44
CA LYS A 392 4.13 -10.43 3.94
C LYS A 392 5.57 -10.87 3.69
N GLU A 393 5.82 -12.17 3.67
CA GLU A 393 7.11 -12.75 3.26
C GLU A 393 7.43 -12.39 1.80
N ASP A 394 6.44 -12.50 0.92
CA ASP A 394 6.57 -12.13 -0.50
C ASP A 394 6.75 -10.60 -0.67
N LEU A 395 5.95 -9.79 0.03
CA LEU A 395 6.04 -8.31 -0.03
C LEU A 395 7.34 -7.74 0.56
N GLU A 396 7.97 -8.43 1.51
CA GLU A 396 9.24 -8.01 2.10
C GLU A 396 10.38 -7.95 1.06
N LEU A 397 10.27 -8.71 -0.02
CA LEU A 397 11.21 -8.70 -1.15
C LEU A 397 11.08 -7.45 -2.04
N LEU A 398 9.92 -6.76 -2.01
CA LEU A 398 9.63 -5.60 -2.87
C LEU A 398 9.94 -4.23 -2.23
N LYS A 399 10.32 -4.19 -0.95
CA LYS A 399 10.49 -2.95 -0.15
C LYS A 399 11.54 -1.97 -0.68
N ASN A 400 12.36 -2.36 -1.66
CA ASN A 400 13.40 -1.50 -2.23
C ASN A 400 12.88 -0.44 -3.22
N ILE A 401 11.62 -0.53 -3.66
CA ILE A 401 11.07 0.34 -4.72
C ILE A 401 10.35 1.61 -4.17
N ASP A 402 10.02 1.65 -2.87
CA ASP A 402 9.03 2.61 -2.30
C ASP A 402 9.59 3.90 -1.65
N ALA A 403 10.91 4.03 -1.45
CA ALA A 403 11.44 5.07 -0.55
C ALA A 403 11.28 6.53 -1.04
N SER A 404 11.35 6.77 -2.35
CA SER A 404 11.31 8.13 -2.93
C SER A 404 9.89 8.68 -3.07
N ILE A 405 8.92 7.82 -3.37
CA ILE A 405 7.51 8.20 -3.47
C ILE A 405 6.95 8.51 -2.10
N LYS A 406 7.27 7.69 -1.11
CA LYS A 406 6.90 7.87 0.29
C LYS A 406 7.26 9.26 0.84
N GLN A 407 8.52 9.67 0.71
CA GLN A 407 8.96 11.01 1.16
C GLN A 407 8.22 12.16 0.48
N THR A 408 7.79 11.97 -0.77
CA THR A 408 7.05 12.99 -1.53
C THR A 408 5.59 13.07 -1.09
N LEU A 409 5.00 11.96 -0.66
CA LEU A 409 3.61 11.85 -0.21
C LEU A 409 3.41 12.38 1.22
N ASP A 410 4.35 12.10 2.13
CA ASP A 410 4.33 12.56 3.53
C ASP A 410 4.29 14.10 3.65
N ALA A 411 4.86 14.81 2.67
CA ALA A 411 4.99 16.26 2.73
C ALA A 411 3.69 17.07 2.45
N ILE A 412 2.63 16.45 1.89
CA ILE A 412 1.41 17.17 1.42
C ILE A 412 0.11 16.62 2.02
N GLY A 413 0.17 15.55 2.82
CA GLY A 413 -1.01 14.76 3.17
C GLY A 413 -2.19 15.57 3.72
N ASP A 414 -1.92 16.58 4.56
CA ASP A 414 -2.94 17.36 5.25
C ASP A 414 -3.59 18.45 4.37
N ASP A 415 -2.79 19.24 3.64
CA ASP A 415 -3.28 20.36 2.81
C ASP A 415 -4.04 19.83 1.58
N LEU A 416 -3.55 18.77 0.94
CA LEU A 416 -4.19 18.17 -0.23
C LEU A 416 -5.58 17.61 0.11
N GLU A 417 -5.70 16.96 1.26
CA GLU A 417 -6.97 16.41 1.76
C GLU A 417 -8.04 17.47 1.95
N GLU A 418 -7.66 18.62 2.50
CA GLU A 418 -8.60 19.71 2.77
C GLU A 418 -9.19 20.24 1.46
N TYR A 419 -8.36 20.44 0.44
CA TYR A 419 -8.80 20.91 -0.87
C TYR A 419 -9.58 19.86 -1.66
N LEU A 420 -9.23 18.58 -1.57
CA LEU A 420 -9.99 17.50 -2.21
C LEU A 420 -11.38 17.32 -1.57
N LYS A 421 -11.51 17.47 -0.25
CA LYS A 421 -12.82 17.50 0.44
C LYS A 421 -13.69 18.65 -0.06
N GLN A 422 -13.11 19.83 -0.22
CA GLN A 422 -13.80 21.00 -0.78
C GLN A 422 -14.22 20.79 -2.25
N ALA A 423 -13.50 19.95 -3.01
CA ALA A 423 -13.82 19.60 -4.39
C ALA A 423 -14.95 18.57 -4.54
N GLY A 424 -15.54 18.11 -3.43
CA GLY A 424 -16.61 17.11 -3.41
C GLY A 424 -16.12 15.67 -3.48
N GLU A 425 -14.94 15.38 -2.95
CA GLU A 425 -14.51 14.01 -2.65
C GLU A 425 -14.81 13.65 -1.19
N GLU A 426 -15.54 12.55 -0.99
CA GLU A 426 -15.87 12.04 0.33
C GLU A 426 -14.70 11.20 0.85
N PHE A 427 -14.19 11.55 2.03
CA PHE A 427 -13.29 10.72 2.81
C PHE A 427 -13.99 10.29 4.08
N GLU A 428 -13.80 9.06 4.54
CA GLU A 428 -14.42 8.57 5.78
C GLU A 428 -14.11 9.53 6.95
N PRO A 429 -15.12 9.89 7.78
CA PRO A 429 -14.93 10.81 8.90
C PRO A 429 -13.84 10.30 9.88
N LYS A 430 -13.09 11.23 10.48
CA LYS A 430 -12.09 10.92 11.52
C LYS A 430 -12.84 10.47 12.78
N GLU A 431 -12.65 9.22 13.23
CA GLU A 431 -12.86 8.87 14.64
C GLU A 431 -11.75 9.61 15.42
N GLU A 432 -12.13 10.52 16.33
CA GLU A 432 -11.19 11.24 17.18
C GLU A 432 -10.59 10.30 18.23
N GLU A 433 -9.38 9.80 17.99
CA GLU A 433 -8.57 9.19 19.05
C GLU A 433 -7.86 10.30 19.84
N THR A 434 -8.22 10.40 21.12
CA THR A 434 -7.60 11.26 22.15
C THR A 434 -6.08 11.10 22.20
N LYS A 435 -5.34 12.19 21.90
CA LYS A 435 -3.86 12.23 21.92
C LYS A 435 -3.31 12.23 23.36
N LYS A 436 -2.40 11.30 23.68
CA LYS A 436 -1.38 11.47 24.74
C LYS A 436 0.02 11.47 24.09
N PRO A 437 1.00 12.22 24.63
CA PRO A 437 2.24 12.50 23.93
C PRO A 437 3.28 11.38 24.12
N SER A 438 3.94 10.94 23.05
CA SER A 438 5.20 10.20 23.16
C SER A 438 6.14 10.53 21.99
N LYS A 439 7.42 10.73 22.32
CA LYS A 439 8.55 11.24 21.53
C LYS A 439 8.96 10.33 20.36
N PRO A 440 9.72 10.85 19.37
CA PRO A 440 9.74 10.34 18.00
C PRO A 440 10.63 9.10 17.87
N SER A 441 10.11 8.10 17.18
CA SER A 441 10.79 6.86 16.83
C SER A 441 10.81 6.72 15.31
N VAL A 442 11.94 6.28 14.77
CA VAL A 442 12.40 6.33 13.35
C VAL A 442 11.55 5.53 12.34
N PHE A 443 10.34 5.11 12.72
CA PHE A 443 9.37 4.38 11.90
C PHE A 443 7.99 5.07 11.81
N GLU A 444 7.93 6.39 11.99
CA GLU A 444 6.76 7.22 11.66
C GLU A 444 6.36 7.36 10.16
N PRO A 445 7.12 6.96 9.11
CA PRO A 445 6.86 7.50 7.78
C PRO A 445 5.85 6.68 6.93
N PHE A 446 4.90 5.97 7.54
CA PHE A 446 3.77 5.37 6.79
C PHE A 446 2.40 5.75 7.36
N GLU A 447 2.34 6.55 8.43
CA GLU A 447 1.08 6.93 9.08
C GLU A 447 0.86 8.45 9.16
N ALA A 448 1.84 9.26 8.77
CA ALA A 448 1.72 10.73 8.73
C ALA A 448 1.28 11.28 7.35
N VAL A 449 0.82 10.41 6.44
CA VAL A 449 0.30 10.79 5.12
C VAL A 449 -1.21 10.66 5.13
N GLY A 450 -1.87 11.71 4.67
CA GLY A 450 -3.32 11.81 4.61
C GLY A 450 -4.08 10.57 4.12
N LYS A 451 -5.21 10.31 4.77
CA LYS A 451 -6.33 9.44 4.37
C LYS A 451 -6.61 9.47 2.86
N GLY A 452 -6.41 10.59 2.17
CA GLY A 452 -6.58 10.66 0.71
C GLY A 452 -5.71 9.66 -0.06
N PHE A 453 -4.46 9.47 0.35
CA PHE A 453 -3.59 8.46 -0.27
C PHE A 453 -3.73 7.07 0.34
N LYS A 454 -4.36 6.93 1.52
CA LYS A 454 -4.70 5.62 2.09
C LYS A 454 -5.75 4.89 1.25
N ASP A 455 -6.65 5.57 0.56
CA ASP A 455 -7.58 4.92 -0.37
C ASP A 455 -6.90 4.52 -1.69
N LEU A 456 -5.82 5.23 -2.08
CA LEU A 456 -5.00 4.92 -3.26
C LEU A 456 -4.05 3.75 -3.03
N PHE A 457 -3.30 3.78 -1.93
CA PHE A 457 -2.26 2.81 -1.61
C PHE A 457 -2.66 1.79 -0.54
N GLY A 458 -3.72 2.03 0.22
CA GLY A 458 -4.21 1.11 1.25
C GLY A 458 -4.80 -0.16 0.68
N SER A 459 -5.03 -0.26 -0.64
CA SER A 459 -5.36 -1.53 -1.29
C SER A 459 -4.15 -2.46 -1.52
N PHE A 460 -2.94 -2.01 -1.22
CA PHE A 460 -1.73 -2.85 -1.09
C PHE A 460 -1.59 -3.44 0.32
N VAL A 461 -2.41 -3.01 1.28
CA VAL A 461 -2.55 -3.63 2.60
C VAL A 461 -3.92 -4.33 2.62
N PRO A 462 -4.00 -5.65 2.83
CA PRO A 462 -5.29 -6.32 2.86
C PRO A 462 -6.19 -5.72 3.94
N LEU A 463 -7.42 -5.37 3.55
CA LEU A 463 -8.50 -4.82 4.39
C LEU A 463 -8.52 -5.51 5.76
N SER A 464 -8.16 -4.74 6.80
CA SER A 464 -8.35 -5.16 8.18
C SER A 464 -9.86 -5.20 8.45
N ILE A 465 -10.44 -6.39 8.37
CA ILE A 465 -11.79 -6.66 8.88
C ILE A 465 -11.79 -6.23 10.36
N LYS A 466 -12.57 -5.19 10.70
CA LYS A 466 -12.79 -4.76 12.09
C LYS A 466 -13.22 -6.00 12.88
N LYS A 467 -12.38 -6.45 13.81
CA LYS A 467 -12.71 -7.54 14.74
C LYS A 467 -13.98 -7.13 15.49
N PRO A 468 -15.09 -7.88 15.39
CA PRO A 468 -16.20 -7.65 16.32
C PRO A 468 -15.67 -7.90 17.73
N ALA A 469 -16.07 -7.06 18.68
CA ALA A 469 -15.67 -7.19 20.07
C ALA A 469 -16.11 -8.56 20.61
N VAL A 470 -15.19 -9.52 20.66
CA VAL A 470 -15.46 -10.86 21.16
C VAL A 470 -15.61 -10.75 22.68
N LYS A 471 -16.84 -10.93 23.18
CA LYS A 471 -17.10 -11.13 24.62
C LYS A 471 -16.17 -12.23 25.14
N LYS A 472 -15.47 -11.97 26.25
CA LYS A 472 -14.59 -12.98 26.87
C LYS A 472 -15.38 -14.28 27.09
N PRO A 473 -14.90 -15.42 26.58
CA PRO A 473 -15.64 -16.67 26.62
C PRO A 473 -15.80 -17.19 28.04
N THR A 474 -16.97 -17.78 28.31
CA THR A 474 -17.29 -18.44 29.56
C THR A 474 -16.50 -19.76 29.67
N LYS A 475 -16.23 -20.26 30.89
CA LYS A 475 -15.50 -21.54 31.08
C LYS A 475 -16.13 -22.73 30.34
N ALA A 476 -17.46 -22.72 30.18
CA ALA A 476 -18.20 -23.74 29.41
C ALA A 476 -17.93 -23.63 27.89
N ASP A 477 -17.76 -22.43 27.36
CA ASP A 477 -17.45 -22.20 25.94
C ASP A 477 -16.02 -22.64 25.62
N LEU A 478 -15.07 -22.37 26.54
CA LEU A 478 -13.70 -22.87 26.45
C LEU A 478 -13.63 -24.40 26.42
N ALA A 479 -14.44 -25.09 27.24
CA ALA A 479 -14.51 -26.55 27.23
C ALA A 479 -15.09 -27.11 25.92
N LYS A 480 -16.13 -26.46 25.37
CA LYS A 480 -16.68 -26.81 24.05
C LYS A 480 -15.66 -26.58 22.94
N TRP A 481 -14.94 -25.45 22.97
CA TRP A 481 -13.91 -25.13 21.97
C TRP A 481 -12.75 -26.13 21.96
N VAL A 482 -12.29 -26.58 23.12
CA VAL A 482 -11.27 -27.64 23.20
C VAL A 482 -11.78 -28.97 22.63
N GLN A 483 -13.07 -29.27 22.76
CA GLN A 483 -13.67 -30.46 22.13
C GLN A 483 -13.82 -30.30 20.62
N GLU A 484 -14.26 -29.13 20.14
CA GLU A 484 -14.35 -28.81 18.72
C GLU A 484 -12.97 -28.88 18.03
N GLU A 485 -11.94 -28.32 18.66
CA GLU A 485 -10.54 -28.37 18.19
C GLU A 485 -10.04 -29.81 18.09
N LYS A 486 -10.27 -30.64 19.12
CA LYS A 486 -9.91 -32.06 19.09
C LYS A 486 -10.65 -32.84 18.02
N LYS A 487 -11.92 -32.50 17.75
CA LYS A 487 -12.74 -33.14 16.71
C LYS A 487 -12.23 -32.79 15.32
N ALA A 488 -12.02 -31.49 15.05
CA ALA A 488 -11.43 -31.00 13.80
C ALA A 488 -10.03 -31.61 13.59
N GLY A 489 -9.20 -31.65 14.63
CA GLY A 489 -7.87 -32.24 14.55
C GLY A 489 -7.87 -33.75 14.26
N LYS A 490 -8.82 -34.51 14.83
CA LYS A 490 -8.98 -35.95 14.52
C LYS A 490 -9.44 -36.17 13.08
N GLU A 491 -10.41 -35.39 12.60
CA GLU A 491 -10.87 -35.46 11.21
C GLU A 491 -9.74 -35.10 10.25
N ALA A 492 -8.99 -34.02 10.53
CA ALA A 492 -7.82 -33.62 9.76
C ALA A 492 -6.78 -34.75 9.64
N LYS A 493 -6.43 -35.39 10.76
CA LYS A 493 -5.48 -36.52 10.76
C LYS A 493 -5.96 -37.72 9.94
N SER A 494 -7.25 -38.05 10.06
CA SER A 494 -7.86 -39.16 9.35
C SER A 494 -7.89 -38.90 7.84
N LEU A 495 -8.35 -37.71 7.42
CA LEU A 495 -8.39 -37.32 6.00
C LEU A 495 -6.99 -37.25 5.41
N LEU A 496 -6.02 -36.67 6.14
CA LEU A 496 -4.62 -36.59 5.72
C LEU A 496 -4.00 -37.98 5.50
N PHE A 497 -4.24 -38.93 6.40
CA PHE A 497 -3.76 -40.31 6.21
C PHE A 497 -4.45 -41.00 5.03
N LYS A 498 -5.75 -40.76 4.82
CA LYS A 498 -6.47 -41.27 3.66
C LYS A 498 -5.90 -40.71 2.35
N ASN A 499 -5.61 -39.41 2.29
CA ASN A 499 -4.95 -38.79 1.13
C ASN A 499 -3.64 -39.46 0.81
N TYR A 500 -2.76 -39.51 1.80
CA TYR A 500 -1.45 -40.13 1.67
C TYR A 500 -1.54 -41.58 1.20
N LYS A 501 -2.46 -42.38 1.76
CA LYS A 501 -2.63 -43.79 1.40
C LYS A 501 -3.22 -43.96 0.00
N ILE A 502 -4.22 -43.15 -0.39
CA ILE A 502 -4.81 -43.16 -1.73
C ILE A 502 -3.78 -42.75 -2.76
N PHE A 503 -3.01 -41.69 -2.48
CA PHE A 503 -1.91 -41.24 -3.34
C PHE A 503 -0.90 -42.36 -3.58
N LYS A 504 -0.41 -42.99 -2.50
CA LYS A 504 0.51 -44.13 -2.62
C LYS A 504 -0.09 -45.28 -3.44
N LYS A 505 -1.35 -45.64 -3.18
CA LYS A 505 -2.03 -46.75 -3.87
C LYS A 505 -2.22 -46.46 -5.36
N ALA A 506 -2.63 -45.23 -5.71
CA ALA A 506 -2.82 -44.79 -7.08
C ALA A 506 -1.51 -44.84 -7.88
N HIS A 507 -0.40 -44.45 -7.25
CA HIS A 507 0.94 -44.46 -7.87
C HIS A 507 1.70 -45.78 -7.64
N LYS A 508 1.00 -46.87 -7.29
CA LYS A 508 1.56 -48.22 -7.12
C LYS A 508 2.73 -48.32 -6.12
N MET A 509 2.79 -47.40 -5.15
CA MET A 509 3.79 -47.44 -4.09
C MET A 509 3.42 -48.48 -3.03
N LEU A 510 4.42 -49.03 -2.34
CA LEU A 510 4.21 -49.90 -1.17
C LEU A 510 3.43 -49.15 -0.08
N THR A 511 2.22 -49.66 0.22
CA THR A 511 1.39 -49.24 1.34
C THR A 511 1.51 -50.26 2.47
N TRP A 512 2.26 -49.93 3.51
CA TRP A 512 2.17 -50.62 4.80
C TRP A 512 1.21 -49.88 5.73
#